data_AF-A0A432MQ24-F1
#
_entry.id   AF-A0A432MQ24-F1
#
_cell.length_a   1.000
_cell.length_b   1.000
_cell.length_c   1.000
_cell.angle_alpha   90.00
_cell.angle_beta   90.00
_cell.angle_gamma   90.00
#
_symmetry.space_group_name_H-M   'P 1'
#
loop_
_entity.id
_entity.type
_entity.pdbx_description
1 polymer ?
#
loop_
_entity_poly.entity_id
_entity_poly.type
_entity_poly.pdbx_seq_one_letter_code
_entity_poly.pdbx_strand_id
1 'polypeptide(L)' 'MSNDLDEILDDLFHGCAFAAFVELAFECRGLPDAEATRERAFRYFEEELARKNRLRDERSALEPAA' A
#
# COMPACT_ATOMS: atom_id res chain seq x y z
N MET A 1 -23.97 -8.69 1.13
CA MET A 1 -23.55 -7.63 0.20
C MET A 1 -22.82 -6.59 1.02
N SER A 2 -21.52 -6.79 1.24
CA SER A 2 -20.51 -5.85 1.79
C SER A 2 -19.22 -6.67 2.04
N ASN A 3 -18.65 -7.26 0.99
CA ASN A 3 -17.33 -7.91 1.07
C ASN A 3 -16.31 -7.21 0.15
N ASP A 4 -16.81 -6.42 -0.81
CA ASP A 4 -15.97 -5.70 -1.77
C ASP A 4 -15.18 -4.56 -1.11
N LEU A 5 -15.73 -3.90 -0.08
CA LEU A 5 -15.01 -2.81 0.61
C LEU A 5 -13.83 -3.34 1.43
N ASP A 6 -13.99 -4.49 2.08
CA ASP A 6 -12.93 -5.13 2.85
C ASP A 6 -11.86 -5.72 1.93
N GLU A 7 -12.22 -6.34 0.79
CA GLU A 7 -11.24 -6.77 -0.23
C GLU A 7 -10.50 -5.60 -0.88
N ILE A 8 -11.19 -4.49 -1.15
CA ILE A 8 -10.57 -3.26 -1.65
C ILE A 8 -9.55 -2.76 -0.62
N LEU A 9 -9.93 -2.62 0.65
CA LEU A 9 -9.04 -2.12 1.70
C LEU A 9 -7.93 -3.12 2.10
N ASP A 10 -8.16 -4.42 1.93
CA ASP A 10 -7.18 -5.49 2.19
C ASP A 10 -6.12 -5.61 1.09
N ASP A 11 -6.41 -5.17 -0.13
CA ASP A 11 -5.38 -5.07 -1.16
C ASP A 11 -4.41 -3.93 -0.81
N LEU A 12 -3.14 -4.31 -0.64
CA LEU A 12 -2.03 -3.44 -0.27
C LEU A 12 -2.03 -2.14 -1.09
N PHE A 13 -2.37 -2.23 -2.38
CA PHE A 13 -2.36 -1.08 -3.26
C PHE A 13 -3.40 -0.02 -2.87
N HIS A 14 -4.63 -0.38 -2.51
CA HIS A 14 -5.66 0.59 -2.14
C HIS A 14 -5.37 1.27 -0.81
N GLY A 15 -4.76 0.55 0.14
CA GLY A 15 -4.23 1.15 1.37
C GLY A 15 -3.19 2.22 1.07
N CYS A 16 -2.25 1.92 0.17
CA CYS A 16 -1.25 2.88 -0.32
C CYS A 16 -1.89 4.07 -1.06
N ALA A 17 -2.91 3.82 -1.89
CA ALA A 17 -3.63 4.87 -2.60
C ALA A 17 -4.39 5.82 -1.66
N PHE A 18 -5.04 5.27 -0.63
CA PHE A 18 -5.71 6.08 0.38
C PHE A 18 -4.73 6.93 1.19
N ALA A 19 -3.60 6.35 1.63
CA ALA A 19 -2.57 7.10 2.33
C ALA A 19 -2.02 8.26 1.47
N ALA A 20 -1.67 7.97 0.21
CA ALA A 20 -1.20 8.97 -0.73
C ALA A 20 -2.20 10.11 -0.95
N PHE A 21 -3.50 9.78 -1.09
CA PHE A 21 -4.56 10.76 -1.23
C PHE A 21 -4.66 11.68 -0.02
N VAL A 22 -4.72 11.12 1.19
CA VAL A 22 -4.88 11.89 2.44
C VAL A 22 -3.70 12.83 2.65
N GLU A 23 -2.47 12.36 2.44
CA GLU A 23 -1.27 13.18 2.58
C GLU A 23 -1.22 14.31 1.57
N LEU A 24 -1.48 14.03 0.29
CA LEU A 24 -1.50 15.08 -0.74
C LEU A 24 -2.63 16.08 -0.51
N ALA A 25 -3.81 15.61 -0.08
CA ALA A 25 -4.93 16.49 0.25
C ALA A 25 -4.58 17.46 1.39
N PHE A 26 -3.81 16.99 2.37
CA PHE A 26 -3.30 17.82 3.46
C PHE A 26 -2.25 18.82 2.96
N GLU A 27 -1.29 18.36 2.14
CA GLU A 27 -0.23 19.20 1.55
C GLU A 27 -0.80 20.31 0.67
N CYS A 28 -1.78 20.01 -0.20
CA CYS A 28 -2.37 20.97 -1.12
C CYS A 28 -3.56 21.75 -0.51
N ARG A 29 -3.98 21.41 0.71
CA ARG A 29 -5.18 21.95 1.40
C ARG A 29 -6.44 21.87 0.52
N GLY A 30 -6.64 20.74 -0.15
CA GLY A 30 -7.71 20.59 -1.11
C GLY A 30 -7.77 19.21 -1.73
N LEU A 31 -8.48 19.10 -2.85
CA LEU A 31 -8.51 17.87 -3.63
C LEU A 31 -7.16 17.71 -4.35
N PRO A 32 -6.42 16.61 -4.12
CA PRO A 32 -5.14 16.40 -4.75
C PRO A 32 -5.29 16.03 -6.23
N ASP A 33 -4.24 16.29 -7.00
CA ASP A 33 -4.17 15.84 -8.39
C ASP A 33 -4.17 14.30 -8.45
N ALA A 34 -4.96 13.76 -9.38
CA ALA A 34 -5.16 12.32 -9.50
C ALA A 34 -3.89 11.58 -9.95
N GLU A 35 -3.10 12.19 -10.85
CA GLU A 35 -1.85 11.61 -11.31
C GLU A 35 -0.79 11.65 -10.21
N ALA A 36 -0.65 12.79 -9.52
CA ALA A 36 0.24 12.91 -8.36
C ALA A 36 -0.10 11.91 -7.24
N THR A 37 -1.40 11.69 -7.00
CA THR A 37 -1.90 10.69 -6.05
C THR A 37 -1.50 9.29 -6.49
N ARG A 38 -1.69 8.96 -7.77
CA ARG A 38 -1.31 7.67 -8.35
C ARG A 38 0.20 7.42 -8.24
N GLU A 39 1.03 8.40 -8.62
CA GLU A 39 2.49 8.29 -8.54
C GLU A 39 2.97 8.05 -7.10
N ARG A 40 2.40 8.77 -6.12
CA ARG A 40 2.75 8.56 -4.71
C ARG A 40 2.23 7.23 -4.17
N ALA A 41 1.04 6.79 -4.58
CA ALA A 41 0.49 5.48 -4.23
C ALA A 41 1.40 4.34 -4.71
N PHE A 42 1.89 4.41 -5.96
CA PHE A 42 2.82 3.40 -6.49
C PHE A 42 4.12 3.33 -5.70
N ARG A 43 4.69 4.49 -5.31
CA ARG A 43 5.90 4.50 -4.47
C ARG A 43 5.67 3.78 -3.13
N TYR A 44 4.58 4.10 -2.44
CA TYR A 44 4.23 3.42 -1.19
C TYR A 44 3.98 1.93 -1.37
N PHE A 45 3.33 1.55 -2.47
CA PHE A 45 3.09 0.15 -2.79
C PHE A 45 4.39 -0.62 -3.02
N GLU A 46 5.33 -0.08 -3.81
CA GLU A 46 6.62 -0.72 -4.06
C GLU A 46 7.46 -0.87 -2.79
N GLU A 47 7.48 0.17 -1.94
CA GLU A 47 8.18 0.16 -0.66
C GLU A 47 7.63 -0.93 0.28
N GLU A 48 6.30 -1.00 0.42
CA GLU A 48 5.64 -1.99 1.27
C GLU A 48 5.70 -3.41 0.68
N LEU A 49 5.62 -3.55 -0.65
CA LEU A 49 5.79 -4.83 -1.32
C LEU A 49 7.22 -5.37 -1.09
N ALA A 50 8.23 -4.50 -1.23
CA ALA A 50 9.61 -4.85 -0.93
C ALA A 50 9.79 -5.24 0.54
N ARG A 51 9.13 -4.53 1.47
CA ARG A 51 9.13 -4.87 2.90
C ARG A 51 8.48 -6.23 3.18
N LYS A 52 7.30 -6.50 2.60
CA LYS A 52 6.60 -7.79 2.73
C LYS A 52 7.45 -8.95 2.17
N ASN A 53 8.09 -8.76 1.03
CA ASN A 53 8.98 -9.76 0.44
C ASN A 53 10.18 -10.07 1.34
N ARG A 54 10.86 -9.04 1.88
CA ARG A 54 11.95 -9.24 2.84
C ARG A 54 11.51 -10.05 4.06
N LEU A 55 10.38 -9.70 4.67
CA LEU A 55 9.84 -10.42 5.84
C LEU A 55 9.45 -11.87 5.51
N ARG A 56 8.93 -12.11 4.30
CA ARG A 56 8.62 -13.47 3.84
C ARG A 56 9.89 -14.30 3.68
N ASP A 57 10.92 -13.73 3.07
CA ASP A 57 12.18 -14.42 2.81
C ASP A 57 12.91 -14.72 4.15
N GLU A 58 12.90 -13.78 5.10
CA GLU A 58 13.40 -13.98 6.46
C GLU A 58 12.64 -15.09 7.21
N ARG A 59 11.30 -15.10 7.13
CA ARG A 59 10.49 -16.17 7.71
C ARG A 59 10.81 -17.53 7.09
N SER A 60 10.98 -17.59 5.77
CA SER A 60 11.36 -18.82 5.07
C SER A 60 12.77 -19.31 5.43
N ALA A 61 13.68 -18.42 5.83
CA ALA A 61 15.03 -18.78 6.26
C ALA A 61 15.09 -19.32 7.71
N LEU A 62 14.09 -18.98 8.54
CA LEU A 62 13.99 -19.39 9.94
C LEU A 62 13.27 -20.74 10.15
N GLU A 63 12.61 -21.27 9.12
CA GLU A 63 12.01 -22.62 9.14
C GLU A 63 12.93 -23.61 8.37
N PRO A 64 13.95 -24.21 9.01
CA PRO A 64 14.68 -25.31 8.38
C PRO A 64 13.73 -26.49 8.23
N ALA A 65 13.68 -27.07 7.02
CA ALA A 65 12.95 -28.29 6.74
C ALA A 65 13.25 -29.36 7.81
N ALA A 66 12.21 -29.75 8.55
CA ALA A 66 12.25 -30.83 9.52
C ALA A 66 12.38 -32.20 8.84
#